data_AF-A0A7X5VN34-F1
#
_entry.id   AF-A0A7X5VN34-F1
#
_cell.length_a   1.000
_cell.length_b   1.000
_cell.length_c   1.000
_cell.angle_alpha   90.00
_cell.angle_beta   90.00
_cell.angle_gamma   90.00
#
_symmetry.space_group_name_H-M   'P 1'
#
loop_
_entity.id
_entity.type
_entity.pdbx_description
1 polymer ?
#
loop_
_entity_poly.entity_id
_entity_poly.type
_entity_poly.pdbx_seq_one_letter_code
_entity_poly.pdbx_strand_id
1 'polypeptide(L)'
;PEVFQRTFGAAPGFPELHVLDTTDPLSILRVENRIDAHSALFIVSSKSGTTLETTSLERYFAERTLDATGDTGALGNFVAVTDPETP
;
A
#
# COMPACT_ATOMS: atom_id res chain seq x y z
N PRO A 1 -7.25 11.26 1.75
CA PRO A 1 -6.18 11.28 0.71
C PRO A 1 -6.76 11.11 -0.71
N GLU A 2 -7.72 10.20 -0.87
CA GLU A 2 -8.30 9.88 -2.20
C GLU A 2 -8.90 11.10 -2.94
N VAL A 3 -9.64 11.97 -2.23
CA VAL A 3 -10.21 13.19 -2.82
C VAL A 3 -9.14 14.08 -3.45
N PHE A 4 -7.99 14.24 -2.79
CA PHE A 4 -6.88 15.05 -3.30
C PHE A 4 -6.28 14.43 -4.57
N GLN A 5 -6.05 13.12 -4.58
CA GLN A 5 -5.56 12.43 -5.76
C GLN A 5 -6.54 12.58 -6.94
N ARG A 6 -7.84 12.42 -6.70
CA ARG A 6 -8.87 12.56 -7.74
C ARG A 6 -9.00 14.00 -8.25
N THR A 7 -8.66 14.99 -7.42
CA THR A 7 -8.81 16.42 -7.76
C THR A 7 -7.56 16.97 -8.46
N PHE A 8 -6.37 16.64 -7.97
CA PHE A 8 -5.11 17.23 -8.42
C PHE A 8 -4.25 16.29 -9.27
N GLY A 9 -4.44 14.97 -9.16
CA GLY A 9 -3.60 13.97 -9.81
C GLY A 9 -2.15 13.98 -9.30
N ALA A 10 -1.32 13.19 -9.97
CA ALA A 10 0.13 13.20 -9.75
C ALA A 10 0.80 14.29 -10.60
N ALA A 11 1.74 15.03 -10.01
CA ALA A 11 2.59 15.94 -10.76
C ALA A 11 3.60 15.15 -11.62
N PRO A 12 4.06 15.70 -12.77
CA PRO A 12 5.08 15.06 -13.58
C PRO A 12 6.34 14.70 -12.76
N GLY A 13 6.77 13.45 -12.83
CA GLY A 13 7.94 12.94 -12.10
C GLY A 13 7.67 12.50 -10.66
N PHE A 14 6.43 12.55 -10.18
CA PHE A 14 6.03 12.07 -8.86
C PHE A 14 5.14 10.82 -8.96
N PRO A 15 5.10 9.95 -7.93
CA PRO A 15 4.28 8.74 -7.96
C PRO A 15 2.78 9.04 -7.97
N GLU A 16 2.00 8.16 -8.60
CA GLU A 16 0.54 8.15 -8.49
C GLU A 16 0.12 7.55 -7.15
N LEU A 17 -0.81 8.21 -6.44
CA LEU A 17 -1.37 7.66 -5.20
C LEU A 17 -2.55 6.75 -5.52
N HIS A 18 -2.48 5.50 -5.07
CA HIS A 18 -3.63 4.60 -5.03
C HIS A 18 -4.11 4.45 -3.58
N VAL A 19 -5.42 4.50 -3.37
CA VAL A 19 -6.03 4.30 -2.05
C VAL A 19 -6.82 3.00 -2.09
N LEU A 20 -6.53 2.11 -1.14
CA LEU A 20 -7.25 0.86 -0.92
C LEU A 20 -7.81 0.87 0.50
N ASP A 21 -9.13 0.88 0.62
CA ASP A 21 -9.89 0.87 1.87
C ASP A 21 -10.92 -0.27 1.91
N THR A 22 -10.79 -1.23 1.00
CA THR A 22 -11.73 -2.34 0.79
C THR A 22 -11.01 -3.68 0.67
N THR A 23 -11.68 -4.73 1.11
CA THR A 23 -11.26 -6.13 0.94
C THR A 23 -11.86 -6.80 -0.30
N ASP A 24 -12.55 -6.04 -1.15
CA ASP A 24 -13.08 -6.54 -2.43
C ASP A 24 -11.93 -7.00 -3.36
N PRO A 25 -11.88 -8.29 -3.74
CA PRO A 25 -10.77 -8.83 -4.53
C PRO A 25 -10.59 -8.14 -5.88
N LEU A 26 -11.68 -7.69 -6.53
CA LEU A 26 -11.60 -7.02 -7.82
C LEU A 26 -10.93 -5.64 -7.69
N SER A 27 -11.23 -4.92 -6.62
CA SER A 27 -10.61 -3.63 -6.32
C SER A 27 -9.13 -3.78 -6.00
N ILE A 28 -8.76 -4.80 -5.23
CA ILE A 28 -7.36 -5.13 -4.92
C ILE A 28 -6.58 -5.45 -6.21
N LEU A 29 -7.10 -6.36 -7.03
CA LEU A 29 -6.47 -6.75 -8.29
C LEU A 29 -6.32 -5.57 -9.27
N ARG A 30 -7.27 -4.64 -9.29
CA ARG A 30 -7.16 -3.43 -10.13
C ARG A 30 -6.00 -2.54 -9.73
N VAL A 31 -5.72 -2.42 -8.44
CA VAL A 31 -4.57 -1.63 -7.96
C VAL A 31 -3.27 -2.40 -8.19
N GLU A 32 -3.23 -3.69 -7.86
CA GLU A 32 -2.07 -4.55 -8.10
C GLU A 32 -1.61 -4.48 -9.57
N ASN A 33 -2.53 -4.56 -10.54
CA ASN A 33 -2.21 -4.48 -11.96
C ASN A 33 -1.77 -3.07 -12.44
N ARG A 34 -1.88 -2.04 -11.61
CA ARG A 34 -1.50 -0.66 -11.94
C ARG A 34 -0.17 -0.22 -11.31
N ILE A 35 0.32 -0.96 -10.31
CA ILE A 35 1.54 -0.64 -9.61
C ILE A 35 2.68 -1.56 -10.04
N ASP A 36 3.90 -1.06 -9.93
CA ASP A 36 5.11 -1.91 -9.98
C ASP A 36 5.53 -2.23 -8.55
N ALA A 37 5.34 -3.48 -8.13
CA ALA A 37 5.66 -3.92 -6.77
C ALA A 37 7.15 -3.78 -6.42
N HIS A 38 8.06 -3.72 -7.40
CA HIS A 38 9.49 -3.50 -7.15
C HIS A 38 9.77 -2.06 -6.67
N SER A 39 8.98 -1.08 -7.10
CA SER A 39 9.26 0.35 -6.87
C SER A 39 8.15 1.10 -6.12
N ALA A 40 7.02 0.44 -5.83
CA ALA A 40 5.91 1.01 -5.09
C ALA A 40 6.25 1.25 -3.61
N LEU A 41 5.75 2.38 -3.08
CA LEU A 41 5.75 2.67 -1.64
C LEU A 41 4.38 2.34 -1.06
N PHE A 42 4.34 1.58 0.03
CA PHE A 42 3.13 1.19 0.72
C PHE A 42 2.98 1.97 2.02
N ILE A 43 1.87 2.70 2.17
CA ILE A 43 1.55 3.44 3.39
C ILE A 43 0.42 2.73 4.11
N VAL A 44 0.74 2.07 5.22
CA VAL A 44 -0.20 1.30 6.03
C VAL A 44 -0.77 2.22 7.10
N SER A 45 -1.98 2.74 6.87
CA SER A 45 -2.63 3.67 7.80
C SER A 45 -3.65 2.93 8.67
N SER A 46 -3.27 2.67 9.91
CA SER A 46 -4.10 2.00 10.91
C SER A 46 -3.73 2.54 12.28
N LYS A 47 -4.70 3.13 12.99
CA LYS A 47 -4.44 3.68 14.33
C LYS A 47 -3.92 2.64 15.32
N SER A 48 -4.48 1.43 15.27
CA SER A 48 -4.21 0.38 16.26
C SER A 48 -3.13 -0.60 15.83
N GLY A 49 -2.54 -0.43 14.64
CA GLY A 49 -1.65 -1.42 14.01
C GLY A 49 -2.29 -2.79 13.72
N THR A 50 -3.60 -2.94 13.99
CA THR A 50 -4.23 -4.28 14.11
C THR A 50 -5.57 -4.41 13.39
N THR A 51 -6.04 -3.35 12.72
CA THR A 51 -7.23 -3.43 11.86
C THR A 51 -7.06 -4.57 10.85
N LEU A 52 -8.01 -5.52 10.87
CA LEU A 52 -7.87 -6.77 10.15
C LEU A 52 -7.76 -6.54 8.64
N GLU A 53 -8.61 -5.68 8.10
CA GLU A 53 -8.64 -5.33 6.68
C GLU A 53 -7.29 -4.73 6.25
N THR A 54 -6.81 -3.72 6.98
CA THR A 54 -5.54 -3.04 6.69
C THR A 54 -4.34 -3.98 6.81
N THR A 55 -4.24 -4.76 7.87
CA THR A 55 -3.14 -5.72 8.07
C THR A 55 -3.20 -6.89 7.09
N SER A 56 -4.39 -7.27 6.62
CA SER A 56 -4.53 -8.27 5.56
C SER A 56 -4.02 -7.74 4.21
N LEU A 57 -4.35 -6.49 3.88
CA LEU A 57 -3.84 -5.84 2.67
C LEU A 57 -2.32 -5.65 2.73
N GLU A 58 -1.77 -5.21 3.86
CA GLU A 58 -0.33 -5.10 4.08
C GLU A 58 0.37 -6.44 3.79
N ARG A 59 -0.06 -7.53 4.42
CA ARG A 59 0.54 -8.85 4.23
C ARG A 59 0.46 -9.31 2.78
N TYR A 60 -0.70 -9.11 2.15
CA TYR A 60 -0.89 -9.45 0.74
C TYR A 60 0.11 -8.73 -0.17
N PHE A 61 0.27 -7.41 -0.02
CA PHE A 61 1.22 -6.65 -0.85
C PHE A 61 2.68 -6.90 -0.48
N ALA A 62 2.98 -7.23 0.78
CA ALA A 62 4.31 -7.66 1.18
C ALA A 62 4.70 -8.97 0.48
N GLU A 63 3.79 -9.96 0.43
CA GLU A 63 4.00 -11.20 -0.33
C GLU A 63 4.19 -10.93 -1.82
N ARG A 64 3.35 -10.09 -2.45
CA ARG A 64 3.53 -9.69 -3.85
C ARG A 64 4.86 -8.98 -4.13
N THR A 65 5.33 -8.16 -3.19
CA THR A 65 6.62 -7.48 -3.29
C THR A 65 7.77 -8.49 -3.22
N LEU A 66 7.70 -9.46 -2.30
CA LEU A 66 8.70 -10.53 -2.21
C LEU A 66 8.67 -11.44 -3.45
N ASP A 67 7.50 -11.80 -3.95
CA ASP A 67 7.33 -12.60 -5.17
C ASP A 67 7.94 -11.89 -6.39
N ALA A 68 7.81 -10.56 -6.46
CA ALA A 68 8.32 -9.76 -7.58
C ALA A 68 9.83 -9.48 -7.51
N THR A 69 10.38 -9.31 -6.30
CA THR A 69 11.77 -8.86 -6.09
C THR A 69 12.73 -9.98 -5.73
N GLY A 70 12.25 -11.03 -5.05
CA GLY A 70 13.09 -12.08 -4.47
C GLY A 70 13.99 -11.59 -3.32
N ASP A 71 13.80 -10.37 -2.82
CA ASP A 71 14.67 -9.73 -1.82
C ASP A 71 13.84 -9.20 -0.65
N THR A 72 14.14 -9.65 0.57
CA THR A 72 13.48 -9.17 1.79
C THR A 72 13.81 -7.71 2.09
N GLY A 73 14.91 -7.18 1.55
CA GLY A 73 15.24 -5.75 1.62
C GLY A 73 14.17 -4.84 1.00
N ALA A 74 13.39 -5.35 0.02
CA ALA A 74 12.31 -4.59 -0.61
C ALA A 74 11.15 -4.25 0.33
N LEU A 75 11.02 -4.96 1.46
CA LEU A 75 10.04 -4.63 2.50
C LEU A 75 10.33 -3.28 3.20
N GLY A 76 11.52 -2.69 2.97
CA GLY A 76 11.81 -1.31 3.36
C GLY A 76 10.91 -0.26 2.71
N ASN A 77 10.13 -0.64 1.68
CA ASN A 77 9.15 0.23 1.03
C ASN A 77 7.80 0.32 1.78
N PHE A 78 7.67 -0.30 2.96
CA PHE A 78 6.45 -0.26 3.78
C PHE A 78 6.62 0.72 4.94
N VAL A 79 5.68 1.66 5.06
CA VAL A 79 5.66 2.68 6.11
C VAL A 79 4.33 2.62 6.84
N ALA A 80 4.39 2.38 8.16
CA ALA A 80 3.21 2.41 9.01
C ALA A 80 2.92 3.83 9.53
N VAL A 81 1.65 4.20 9.53
CA VAL A 81 1.12 5.38 10.20
C VAL A 81 0.14 4.89 11.27
N THR A 82 0.64 4.82 12.51
CA THR A 82 -0.04 4.21 13.66
C THR A 82 0.20 5.03 14.93
N ASP A 83 -0.58 4.79 15.99
CA ASP A 83 -0.37 5.43 17.28
C ASP A 83 0.92 4.92 17.97
N PRO A 84 1.54 5.70 18.88
CA PRO A 84 2.66 5.21 19.67
C PRO A 84 2.32 3.93 20.44
N GLU A 85 3.33 3.07 20.65
CA GLU A 85 3.21 1.80 21.38
C GLU A 85 2.22 0.80 20.75
N THR A 86 1.91 0.94 19.46
CA THR A 86 1.13 -0.04 18.69
C THR A 86 2.02 -0.81 17.71
N PRO A 87 1.63 -2.05 17.32
CA PRO A 87 2.43 -2.91 16.45
C PRO A 87 2.78 -2.28 15.09
#